data_AF-A0A4R3L868-F1
#
_entry.id   AF-A0A4R3L868-F1
#
_cell.length_a   1.000
_cell.length_b   1.000
_cell.length_c   1.000
_cell.angle_alpha   90.00
_cell.angle_beta   90.00
_cell.angle_gamma   90.00
#
_symmetry.space_group_name_H-M   'P 1'
#
loop_
_entity.id
_entity.type
_entity.pdbx_description
1 polymer ?
#
loop_
_entity_poly.entity_id
_entity_poly.type
_entity_poly.pdbx_seq_one_letter_code
_entity_poly.pdbx_strand_id
1 'polypeptide(L)'
;MSPNLDDGEIVVMKKAQGVERGEIIFFRSENYNYIKRVIGLPGDRLDLKGGRVYLNGSLLEERYLGQLDQIEIESIHVPKDHLFVLGDDRLNSIDSRHFGFIPIKNVEGIILQ
;
A
#
# COMPACT_ATOMS: atom_id res chain seq x y z
N MET A 1 -6.07 -1.38 -9.48
CA MET A 1 -4.76 -1.85 -8.99
C MET A 1 -3.95 -2.39 -10.18
N SER A 2 -4.23 -1.88 -11.39
CA SER A 2 -3.60 -2.32 -12.62
C SER A 2 -2.09 -2.03 -12.60
N PRO A 3 -1.27 -2.87 -13.24
CA PRO A 3 -1.65 -4.03 -14.05
C PRO A 3 -1.90 -5.32 -13.24
N ASN A 4 -1.78 -5.29 -11.92
CA ASN A 4 -1.81 -6.51 -11.11
C ASN A 4 -3.22 -6.97 -10.71
N LEU A 5 -4.18 -6.04 -10.71
CA LEU A 5 -5.60 -6.33 -10.53
C LEU A 5 -6.43 -5.29 -11.31
N ASP A 6 -7.18 -5.78 -12.29
CA ASP A 6 -7.98 -4.98 -13.21
C ASP A 6 -9.43 -4.80 -12.75
N ASP A 7 -10.11 -3.82 -13.35
CA ASP A 7 -11.53 -3.58 -13.07
C ASP A 7 -12.38 -4.79 -13.48
N GLY A 8 -13.29 -5.19 -12.59
CA GLY A 8 -14.14 -6.38 -12.77
C GLY A 8 -13.46 -7.74 -12.49
N GLU A 9 -12.17 -7.76 -12.14
CA GLU A 9 -11.47 -9.00 -11.80
C GLU A 9 -12.01 -9.63 -10.51
N ILE A 10 -12.24 -10.96 -10.54
CA ILE A 10 -12.66 -11.72 -9.37
C ILE A 10 -11.42 -12.16 -8.61
N VAL A 11 -11.32 -11.75 -7.36
CA VAL A 11 -10.23 -12.13 -6.46
C VAL A 11 -10.73 -13.02 -5.33
N VAL A 12 -9.85 -13.91 -4.86
CA VAL A 12 -10.07 -14.67 -3.61
C VAL A 12 -9.27 -13.99 -2.51
N MET A 13 -9.84 -13.89 -1.31
CA MET A 13 -9.13 -13.36 -0.15
C MET A 13 -9.20 -14.30 1.04
N LYS A 14 -8.11 -14.35 1.83
CA LYS A 14 -8.10 -14.97 3.16
C LYS A 14 -8.33 -13.89 4.22
N LYS A 15 -8.95 -14.25 5.34
CA LYS A 15 -9.07 -13.34 6.49
C LYS A 15 -7.68 -12.99 7.02
N ALA A 16 -7.44 -11.72 7.32
CA ALA A 16 -6.16 -11.28 7.86
C ALA A 16 -5.94 -11.80 9.30
N GLN A 17 -4.77 -12.38 9.55
CA GLN A 17 -4.28 -12.79 10.90
C GLN A 17 -2.98 -12.09 11.29
N GLY A 18 -2.57 -11.15 10.46
CA GLY A 18 -1.27 -10.52 10.38
C GLY A 18 -1.19 -9.88 8.99
N VAL A 19 -0.27 -8.95 8.81
CA VAL A 19 -0.06 -8.28 7.53
C VAL A 19 1.43 -8.20 7.28
N GLU A 20 1.83 -8.60 6.08
CA GLU A 20 3.21 -8.55 5.63
C GLU A 20 3.39 -7.49 4.53
N ARG A 21 4.62 -6.96 4.44
CA ARG A 21 4.97 -6.02 3.38
C ARG A 21 4.84 -6.71 2.02
N GLY A 22 4.25 -6.00 1.07
CA GLY A 22 4.02 -6.50 -0.28
C GLY A 22 2.68 -7.21 -0.46
N GLU A 23 1.97 -7.58 0.61
CA GLU A 23 0.62 -8.14 0.48
C GLU A 23 -0.35 -7.11 -0.09
N ILE A 24 -1.26 -7.56 -0.95
CA ILE A 24 -2.42 -6.77 -1.36
C ILE A 24 -3.52 -7.05 -0.35
N ILE A 25 -4.06 -6.00 0.25
CA ILE A 25 -5.04 -6.09 1.31
C ILE A 25 -6.34 -5.43 0.93
N PHE A 26 -7.44 -5.96 1.46
CA PHE A 26 -8.74 -5.31 1.51
C PHE A 26 -8.94 -4.70 2.90
N PHE A 27 -9.28 -3.41 2.94
CA PHE A 27 -9.57 -2.70 4.18
C PHE A 27 -10.70 -1.69 3.98
N ARG A 28 -11.41 -1.38 5.07
CA ARG A 28 -12.47 -0.36 5.09
C ARG A 28 -11.95 0.95 5.68
N SER A 29 -12.35 2.06 5.08
CA SER A 29 -12.08 3.39 5.63
C SER A 29 -13.31 4.28 5.42
N GLU A 30 -13.93 4.65 6.53
CA GLU A 30 -15.19 5.40 6.56
C GLU A 30 -16.26 4.78 5.63
N ASN A 31 -16.52 5.43 4.49
CA ASN A 31 -17.55 5.06 3.52
C ASN A 31 -17.00 4.30 2.31
N TYR A 32 -15.70 3.97 2.30
CA TYR A 32 -15.03 3.38 1.16
C TYR A 32 -14.37 2.05 1.51
N ASN A 33 -14.41 1.14 0.55
CA ASN A 33 -13.66 -0.10 0.56
C ASN A 33 -12.46 0.06 -0.37
N TYR A 34 -11.28 -0.33 0.10
CA TYR A 34 -10.05 -0.18 -0.65
C TYR A 34 -9.33 -1.52 -0.81
N ILE A 35 -8.74 -1.71 -1.98
CA ILE A 35 -7.71 -2.71 -2.24
C ILE A 35 -6.42 -1.96 -2.53
N LYS A 36 -5.39 -2.17 -1.71
CA LYS A 36 -4.07 -1.53 -1.83
C LYS A 36 -2.96 -2.50 -1.42
N ARG A 37 -1.74 -2.24 -1.84
CA ARG A 37 -0.55 -2.99 -1.43
C ARG A 37 0.08 -2.37 -0.20
N VAL A 38 0.52 -3.22 0.72
CA VAL A 38 1.21 -2.81 1.95
C VAL A 38 2.65 -2.45 1.62
N ILE A 39 3.02 -1.20 1.86
CA ILE A 39 4.36 -0.68 1.57
C ILE A 39 5.15 -0.44 2.85
N GLY A 40 4.50 0.05 3.91
CA GLY A 40 5.13 0.32 5.21
C GLY A 40 4.39 -0.38 6.35
N LEU A 41 5.17 -0.98 7.25
CA LEU A 41 4.77 -1.62 8.50
C LEU A 41 5.11 -0.72 9.69
N PRO A 42 4.53 -0.94 10.89
CA PRO A 42 4.84 -0.15 12.07
C PRO A 42 6.34 -0.01 12.34
N GLY A 43 6.79 1.23 12.55
CA GLY A 43 8.19 1.56 12.85
C GLY A 43 9.08 1.80 11.63
N ASP A 44 8.62 1.49 10.41
CA ASP A 44 9.38 1.78 9.21
C ASP A 44 9.55 3.29 9.00
N ARG A 45 10.71 3.66 8.46
CA ARG A 45 10.92 4.95 7.80
C ARG A 45 10.76 4.79 6.29
N LEU A 46 9.97 5.66 5.68
CA LEU A 46 9.80 5.72 4.23
C LEU A 46 10.21 7.09 3.69
N ASP A 47 10.89 7.06 2.54
CA ASP A 47 11.12 8.21 1.69
C ASP A 47 10.61 7.87 0.28
N LEU A 48 9.78 8.72 -0.32
CA LEU A 48 9.33 8.61 -1.71
C LEU A 48 10.08 9.65 -2.53
N LYS A 49 10.93 9.19 -3.45
CA LYS A 49 11.79 10.04 -4.29
C LYS A 49 11.85 9.56 -5.72
N GLY A 50 11.56 10.44 -6.68
CA GLY A 50 11.51 10.13 -8.10
C GLY A 50 10.54 9.00 -8.44
N GLY A 51 9.40 8.94 -7.74
CA GLY A 51 8.40 7.88 -7.89
C GLY A 51 8.78 6.53 -7.27
N ARG A 52 9.91 6.47 -6.54
CA ARG A 52 10.41 5.24 -5.91
C ARG A 52 10.31 5.33 -4.40
N VAL A 53 10.07 4.18 -3.76
CA VAL A 53 10.06 4.07 -2.30
C VAL A 53 11.43 3.63 -1.80
N TYR A 54 11.95 4.34 -0.81
CA TYR A 54 13.11 3.96 -0.02
C TYR A 54 12.64 3.59 1.37
N LEU A 55 12.84 2.33 1.73
CA LEU A 55 12.48 1.75 3.01
C LEU A 55 13.72 1.70 3.90
N ASN A 56 13.66 2.37 5.05
CA ASN A 56 14.75 2.42 6.03
C ASN A 56 16.10 2.81 5.36
N GLY A 57 16.04 3.68 4.36
CA GLY A 57 17.19 4.17 3.58
C GLY A 57 17.61 3.29 2.38
N SER A 58 17.01 2.12 2.18
CA SER A 58 17.29 1.24 1.03
C SER A 58 16.18 1.32 0.00
N LEU A 59 16.52 1.31 -1.29
CA LEU A 59 15.51 1.24 -2.35
C LEU A 59 14.67 -0.03 -2.19
N LEU A 60 13.34 0.13 -2.10
CA LEU A 60 12.40 -0.98 -2.14
C LEU A 60 12.23 -1.43 -3.58
N GLU A 61 12.50 -2.70 -3.88
CA GLU A 61 12.27 -3.25 -5.21
C GLU A 61 10.78 -3.50 -5.44
N GLU A 62 10.19 -2.78 -6.38
CA GLU A 62 8.76 -2.86 -6.71
C GLU A 62 8.56 -3.33 -8.15
N ARG A 63 8.89 -4.61 -8.42
CA ARG A 63 8.87 -5.20 -9.77
C ARG A 63 7.47 -5.31 -10.39
N TYR A 64 6.43 -5.09 -9.59
CA TYR A 64 5.03 -5.12 -9.98
C TYR A 64 4.51 -3.78 -10.55
N LEU A 65 5.33 -2.72 -10.52
CA LEU A 65 4.91 -1.39 -10.97
C LEU A 65 4.99 -1.24 -12.50
N GLY A 66 3.99 -0.54 -13.03
CA GLY A 66 4.03 0.00 -14.39
C GLY A 66 4.62 1.41 -14.40
N GLN A 67 3.76 2.41 -14.58
CA GLN A 67 4.17 3.82 -14.55
C GLN A 67 4.33 4.32 -13.12
N LEU A 68 5.32 5.20 -12.92
CA LEU A 68 5.58 5.85 -11.64
C LEU A 68 4.98 7.26 -11.64
N ASP A 69 4.48 7.68 -10.49
CA ASP A 69 4.16 9.08 -10.23
C ASP A 69 5.42 9.84 -9.80
N GLN A 70 5.27 11.15 -9.54
CA GLN A 70 6.35 12.00 -9.06
C GLN A 70 6.03 12.65 -7.71
N ILE A 71 5.18 12.02 -6.90
CA ILE A 71 4.91 12.50 -5.55
C ILE A 71 6.15 12.26 -4.69
N GLU A 72 6.64 13.34 -4.07
CA GLU A 72 7.75 13.33 -3.15
C GLU A 72 7.23 13.38 -1.72
N ILE A 73 7.69 12.45 -0.88
CA ILE A 73 7.41 12.44 0.56
C ILE A 73 8.71 12.10 1.27
N GLU A 74 9.14 12.97 2.19
CA GLU A 74 10.41 12.76 2.88
C GLU A 74 10.21 12.32 4.32
N SER A 75 10.97 11.29 4.72
CA SER A 75 11.23 10.88 6.09
C SER A 75 9.98 10.74 6.97
N ILE A 76 8.97 10.03 6.45
CA ILE A 76 7.80 9.66 7.24
C ILE A 76 8.08 8.38 8.02
N HIS A 77 7.60 8.33 9.26
CA HIS A 77 7.65 7.15 10.10
C HIS A 77 6.26 6.56 10.24
N VAL A 78 6.12 5.27 9.95
CA VAL A 78 4.84 4.57 10.10
C VAL A 78 4.55 4.40 11.59
N PRO A 79 3.45 4.97 12.11
CA PRO A 79 3.11 4.88 13.52
C PRO A 79 2.89 3.44 13.97
N LYS A 80 2.95 3.24 15.29
CA LYS A 80 2.50 1.99 15.88
C LYS A 80 1.06 1.67 15.44
N ASP A 81 0.79 0.39 15.19
CA ASP A 81 -0.54 -0.14 14.84
C ASP A 81 -1.11 0.40 13.52
N HIS A 82 -0.28 1.00 12.67
CA HIS A 82 -0.66 1.56 11.37
C HIS A 82 0.17 0.97 10.22
N LEU A 83 -0.36 1.14 9.00
CA LEU A 83 0.26 0.77 7.74
C LEU A 83 0.35 1.98 6.82
N PHE A 84 1.34 1.96 5.94
CA PHE A 84 1.39 2.81 4.76
C PHE A 84 1.12 1.95 3.53
N VAL A 85 0.10 2.30 2.74
CA VAL A 85 -0.38 1.47 1.63
C VAL A 85 -0.40 2.29 0.34
N LEU A 86 -0.02 1.67 -0.77
CA LEU A 86 -0.04 2.31 -2.09
C LEU A 86 -0.80 1.45 -3.09
N GLY A 87 -1.39 2.10 -4.08
CA GLY A 87 -1.90 1.39 -5.25
C GLY A 87 -0.77 1.04 -6.21
N ASP A 88 -0.92 -0.07 -6.92
CA ASP A 88 0.04 -0.45 -7.96
C ASP A 88 -0.04 0.48 -9.19
N ASP A 89 -1.24 0.99 -9.48
CA ASP A 89 -1.44 2.09 -10.43
C ASP A 89 -1.10 3.42 -9.73
N ARG A 90 0.19 3.75 -9.71
CA ARG A 90 0.70 4.91 -8.95
C ARG A 90 0.11 6.23 -9.41
N LEU A 91 -0.19 6.38 -10.70
CA LEU A 91 -0.69 7.66 -11.23
C LEU A 91 -2.14 7.93 -10.84
N ASN A 92 -2.97 6.89 -10.73
CA ASN A 92 -4.42 7.07 -10.55
C ASN A 92 -4.93 6.66 -9.16
N SER A 93 -4.06 6.13 -8.30
CA SER A 93 -4.47 5.62 -7.00
C SER A 93 -4.59 6.71 -5.93
N ILE A 94 -5.80 6.83 -5.36
CA ILE A 94 -6.01 7.45 -4.04
C ILE A 94 -5.58 6.42 -2.97
N ASP A 95 -4.50 6.73 -2.26
CA ASP A 95 -3.86 5.86 -1.27
C ASP A 95 -3.17 6.66 -0.16
N SER A 96 -2.23 6.07 0.59
CA SER A 96 -1.58 6.74 1.72
C SER A 96 -0.82 8.02 1.37
N ARG A 97 -0.50 8.26 0.10
CA ARG A 97 0.02 9.57 -0.35
C ARG A 97 -0.99 10.70 -0.16
N HIS A 98 -2.29 10.38 -0.12
CA HIS A 98 -3.39 11.34 -0.01
C HIS A 98 -4.07 11.29 1.35
N PHE A 99 -4.35 10.09 1.88
CA PHE A 99 -5.07 9.92 3.15
C PHE A 99 -4.19 9.55 4.35
N GLY A 100 -2.88 9.41 4.16
CA GLY A 100 -1.95 9.05 5.22
C GLY A 100 -2.02 7.57 5.63
N PHE A 101 -1.69 7.29 6.90
CA PHE A 101 -1.61 5.93 7.41
C PHE A 101 -2.98 5.34 7.73
N ILE A 102 -3.11 4.02 7.59
CA ILE A 102 -4.36 3.31 7.92
C ILE A 102 -4.15 2.38 9.13
N PRO A 103 -5.11 2.26 10.06
CA PRO A 103 -4.99 1.34 11.19
C PRO A 103 -4.99 -0.12 10.74
N ILE A 104 -4.10 -0.96 11.30
CA ILE A 104 -4.05 -2.41 11.00
C ILE A 104 -5.40 -3.08 11.26
N LYS A 105 -6.12 -2.64 12.30
CA LYS A 105 -7.44 -3.18 12.67
C LYS A 105 -8.51 -3.01 11.58
N ASN A 106 -8.30 -2.13 10.60
CA ASN A 106 -9.24 -1.91 9.50
C ASN A 106 -9.06 -2.93 8.37
N VAL A 107 -7.97 -3.72 8.39
CA VAL A 107 -7.69 -4.75 7.40
C VAL A 107 -8.57 -5.97 7.66
N GLU A 108 -9.41 -6.33 6.69
CA GLU A 108 -10.31 -7.49 6.83
C GLU A 108 -9.74 -8.74 6.13
N GLY A 109 -8.99 -8.55 5.04
CA GLY A 109 -8.48 -9.67 4.25
C GLY A 109 -7.23 -9.37 3.44
N ILE A 110 -6.53 -10.44 3.08
CA ILE A 110 -5.39 -10.45 2.18
C ILE A 110 -5.83 -11.11 0.89
N ILE A 111 -5.64 -10.42 -0.23
CA ILE A 111 -5.92 -10.94 -1.56
C ILE A 111 -4.89 -12.02 -1.91
N LEU A 112 -5.39 -13.16 -2.36
CA LEU A 112 -4.59 -14.26 -2.88
C LEU A 112 -4.42 -14.05 -4.38
N GLN A 113 -3.18 -13.81 -4.81
CA GLN A 113 -2.77 -13.87 -6.21
C GLN A 113 -2.21 -15.25 -6.54
#